data_AF-A0A0G3IUV5-F1
#
_entry.id   AF-A0A0G3IUV5-F1
#
_cell.length_a   1.000
_cell.length_b   1.000
_cell.length_c   1.000
_cell.angle_alpha   90.00
_cell.angle_beta   90.00
_cell.angle_gamma   90.00
#
_symmetry.space_group_name_H-M   'P 1'
#
loop_
_entity.id
_entity.type
_entity.pdbx_description
1 polymer ?
#
loop_
_entity_poly.entity_id
_entity_poly.type
_entity_poly.pdbx_seq_one_letter_code
_entity_poly.pdbx_strand_id
1 'polypeptide(L)'
;MGILVGFAPWIVYWVLVGNVPFKTAVLVALGVAVIGLVMSRTRKAASLTFEISAVAIFVVLTVLTFVASQSFMERWMQPLSNAGIFAVALVGALAGKPFVRDFAAAGRSDEIINSELFKRITSLLTWIWIAAFAGMTVSSAIPPIVQGDATILDTATPLSFLCYWVIPFALLGLAAIASRILPDTMVLGDDVVRETSFVAYSEAAIDELYYLAQEHANREVGAGKEAYDVKVGGMGMALTGDDSRKSWPSTYRVRDRRR
;
A
#
# COMPACT_ATOMS: atom_id res chain seq x y z
N MET A 1 -3.82 -10.39 1.63
CA MET A 1 -3.96 -10.48 0.16
C MET A 1 -3.20 -9.32 -0.44
N GLY A 2 -2.26 -9.56 -1.36
CA GLY A 2 -1.37 -8.51 -1.86
C GLY A 2 -2.13 -7.36 -2.55
N ILE A 3 -1.58 -6.16 -2.46
CA ILE A 3 -2.06 -4.92 -3.11
C ILE A 3 -2.48 -5.14 -4.57
N LEU A 4 -1.78 -6.05 -5.27
CA LEU A 4 -2.03 -6.42 -6.66
C LEU A 4 -3.44 -6.99 -6.92
N VAL A 5 -4.05 -7.64 -5.94
CA VAL A 5 -5.43 -8.17 -6.08
C VAL A 5 -6.43 -7.02 -6.18
N GLY A 6 -6.20 -5.92 -5.45
CA GLY A 6 -7.03 -4.72 -5.55
C GLY A 6 -7.00 -4.11 -6.95
N PHE A 7 -5.83 -4.12 -7.59
CA PHE A 7 -5.64 -3.58 -8.94
C PHE A 7 -6.10 -4.50 -10.07
N ALA A 8 -6.65 -5.68 -9.77
CA ALA A 8 -7.02 -6.68 -10.78
C ALA A 8 -7.85 -6.12 -11.96
N PRO A 9 -8.89 -5.27 -11.76
CA PRO A 9 -9.65 -4.70 -12.88
C PRO A 9 -8.78 -3.86 -13.83
N TRP A 10 -7.87 -3.05 -13.29
CA TRP A 10 -6.96 -2.22 -14.08
C TRP A 10 -5.88 -3.04 -14.77
N ILE A 11 -5.32 -4.04 -14.09
CA ILE A 11 -4.33 -4.94 -14.71
C ILE A 11 -4.96 -5.66 -15.91
N VAL A 12 -6.16 -6.22 -15.74
CA VAL A 12 -6.90 -6.88 -16.83
C VAL A 12 -7.20 -5.88 -17.94
N TYR A 13 -7.66 -4.68 -17.61
CA TYR A 13 -7.92 -3.63 -18.59
C TYR A 13 -6.67 -3.25 -19.39
N TRP A 14 -5.55 -2.98 -18.74
CA TRP A 14 -4.30 -2.57 -19.40
C TRP A 14 -3.75 -3.65 -20.33
N VAL A 15 -3.93 -4.93 -19.98
CA VAL A 15 -3.57 -6.04 -20.88
C VAL A 15 -4.49 -6.07 -22.11
N LEU A 16 -5.79 -5.82 -21.93
CA LEU A 16 -6.78 -5.98 -22.99
C LEU A 16 -6.90 -4.76 -23.91
N VAL A 17 -6.74 -3.54 -23.40
CA VAL A 17 -7.06 -2.30 -24.12
C VAL A 17 -6.31 -2.12 -25.44
N GLY A 18 -5.09 -2.67 -25.55
CA GLY A 18 -4.30 -2.65 -26.79
C GLY A 18 -4.43 -3.90 -27.68
N ASN A 19 -5.15 -4.93 -27.22
CA ASN A 19 -5.17 -6.25 -27.87
C ASN A 19 -6.55 -6.69 -28.35
N VAL A 20 -7.62 -6.12 -27.77
CA VAL A 20 -9.01 -6.47 -28.11
C VAL A 20 -9.84 -5.20 -28.29
N PRO A 21 -11.06 -5.28 -28.88
CA PRO A 21 -11.93 -4.12 -28.99
C PRO A 21 -12.19 -3.44 -27.64
N PHE A 22 -12.17 -2.11 -27.65
CA PHE A 22 -12.30 -1.27 -26.47
C PHE A 22 -13.51 -1.62 -25.58
N LYS A 23 -14.68 -1.85 -26.20
CA LYS A 23 -15.90 -2.27 -25.51
C LYS A 23 -15.67 -3.57 -24.73
N THR A 24 -15.07 -4.57 -25.36
CA THR A 24 -14.77 -5.87 -24.73
C THR A 24 -13.80 -5.70 -23.58
N ALA A 25 -12.70 -4.95 -23.76
CA ALA A 25 -11.71 -4.71 -22.72
C ALA A 25 -12.33 -4.07 -21.46
N VAL A 26 -13.16 -3.03 -21.65
CA VAL A 26 -13.81 -2.31 -20.55
C VAL A 26 -14.87 -3.18 -19.87
N LEU A 27 -15.69 -3.92 -20.61
CA LEU A 27 -16.72 -4.79 -20.03
C LEU A 27 -16.12 -5.94 -19.21
N VAL A 28 -15.02 -6.53 -19.67
CA VAL A 28 -14.30 -7.56 -18.91
C VAL A 28 -13.75 -6.96 -17.62
N ALA A 29 -13.10 -5.79 -17.68
CA ALA A 29 -12.58 -5.11 -16.51
C ALA A 29 -13.69 -4.70 -15.52
N LEU A 30 -14.84 -4.23 -16.01
CA LEU A 30 -16.02 -3.95 -15.19
C LEU A 30 -16.54 -5.22 -14.50
N GLY A 31 -16.61 -6.35 -15.22
CA GLY A 31 -16.97 -7.64 -14.64
C GLY A 31 -16.03 -8.05 -13.51
N VAL A 32 -14.72 -7.90 -13.70
CA VAL A 32 -13.72 -8.16 -12.65
C VAL A 32 -13.91 -7.24 -11.45
N ALA A 33 -14.19 -5.94 -11.67
CA ALA A 33 -14.45 -4.98 -10.59
C ALA A 33 -15.71 -5.35 -9.78
N VAL A 34 -16.78 -5.76 -10.45
CA VAL A 34 -18.03 -6.19 -9.80
C VAL A 34 -17.82 -7.47 -9.01
N ILE A 35 -17.12 -8.46 -9.57
CA ILE A 35 -16.77 -9.70 -8.86
C ILE A 35 -15.95 -9.38 -7.61
N GLY A 36 -14.94 -8.51 -7.72
CA GLY A 36 -14.14 -8.05 -6.59
C GLY A 36 -15.00 -7.41 -5.50
N LEU A 37 -15.90 -6.50 -5.87
CA LEU A 37 -16.82 -5.84 -4.94
C LEU A 37 -17.76 -6.85 -4.24
N VAL A 38 -18.31 -7.82 -4.97
CA VAL A 38 -19.17 -8.87 -4.41
C VAL A 38 -18.38 -9.74 -3.43
N MET A 39 -17.16 -10.15 -3.78
CA MET A 39 -16.30 -10.94 -2.91
C MET A 39 -15.89 -10.19 -1.64
N SER A 40 -15.56 -8.89 -1.74
CA SER A 40 -15.22 -8.08 -0.56
C SER A 40 -16.44 -7.89 0.36
N ARG A 41 -17.66 -7.77 -0.20
CA ARG A 41 -18.90 -7.74 0.57
C ARG A 41 -19.19 -9.06 1.29
N THR A 42 -19.05 -10.20 0.62
CA THR A 42 -19.31 -11.51 1.24
C THR A 42 -18.31 -11.84 2.34
N ARG A 43 -17.07 -11.34 2.23
CA ARG A 43 -16.02 -11.49 3.24
C ARG A 43 -16.07 -10.46 4.36
N LYS A 44 -17.07 -9.58 4.40
CA LYS A 44 -17.20 -8.48 5.37
C LYS A 44 -15.91 -7.66 5.48
N ALA A 45 -15.32 -7.31 4.33
CA ALA A 45 -14.12 -6.48 4.29
C ALA A 45 -14.32 -5.18 5.06
N ALA A 46 -13.29 -4.74 5.78
CA ALA A 46 -13.35 -3.54 6.63
C ALA A 46 -13.56 -2.25 5.82
N SER A 47 -13.16 -2.23 4.55
CA SER A 47 -13.43 -1.13 3.61
C SER A 47 -13.84 -1.68 2.25
N LEU A 48 -14.74 -0.97 1.59
CA LEU A 48 -15.20 -1.23 0.21
C LEU A 48 -14.93 -0.04 -0.71
N THR A 49 -14.26 0.99 -0.20
CA THR A 49 -14.13 2.29 -0.87
C THR A 49 -13.36 2.16 -2.19
N PHE A 50 -12.30 1.36 -2.19
CA PHE A 50 -11.48 1.14 -3.38
C PHE A 50 -12.26 0.34 -4.44
N GLU A 51 -12.94 -0.74 -4.08
CA GLU A 51 -13.72 -1.56 -5.02
C GLU A 51 -14.91 -0.79 -5.61
N ILE A 52 -15.62 0.00 -4.78
CA ILE A 52 -16.72 0.86 -5.27
C ILE A 52 -16.19 1.87 -6.28
N SER A 53 -15.04 2.49 -5.98
CA SER A 53 -14.43 3.46 -6.88
C SER A 53 -13.96 2.82 -8.19
N ALA A 54 -13.44 1.59 -8.14
CA ALA A 54 -13.08 0.82 -9.33
C ALA A 54 -14.28 0.58 -10.24
N VAL A 55 -15.38 0.08 -9.66
CA VAL A 55 -16.64 -0.12 -10.39
C VAL A 55 -17.12 1.20 -10.98
N ALA A 56 -17.11 2.30 -10.21
CA ALA A 56 -17.53 3.61 -10.69
C ALA A 56 -16.71 4.08 -11.91
N ILE A 57 -15.38 3.99 -11.85
CA ILE A 57 -14.50 4.35 -12.98
C ILE A 57 -14.80 3.48 -14.21
N PHE A 58 -14.90 2.17 -14.06
CA PHE A 58 -15.16 1.28 -15.19
C PHE A 58 -16.57 1.43 -15.76
N VAL A 59 -17.57 1.78 -14.95
CA VAL A 59 -18.91 2.17 -15.45
C VAL A 59 -18.81 3.42 -16.33
N VAL A 60 -18.09 4.45 -15.89
CA VAL A 60 -17.88 5.67 -16.69
C VAL A 60 -17.16 5.36 -18.00
N LEU A 61 -16.08 4.58 -17.96
CA LEU A 61 -15.37 4.13 -19.17
C LEU A 61 -16.29 3.30 -20.08
N THR A 62 -17.17 2.47 -19.52
CA THR A 62 -18.14 1.66 -20.28
C THR A 62 -19.07 2.57 -21.05
N VAL A 63 -19.68 3.55 -20.37
CA VAL A 63 -20.57 4.54 -21.02
C VAL A 63 -19.83 5.27 -22.13
N LEU A 64 -18.59 5.70 -21.88
CA LEU A 64 -17.73 6.34 -22.89
C LEU A 64 -17.56 5.47 -24.15
N THR A 65 -17.38 4.15 -24.02
CA THR A 65 -17.25 3.27 -25.20
C THR A 65 -18.49 3.20 -26.09
N PHE A 66 -19.67 3.59 -25.59
CA PHE A 66 -20.91 3.60 -26.36
C PHE A 66 -21.22 4.96 -27.00
N VAL A 67 -20.73 6.05 -26.40
CA VAL A 67 -21.04 7.42 -26.86
C VAL A 67 -19.89 8.09 -27.61
N ALA A 68 -18.65 7.66 -27.39
CA ALA A 68 -17.47 8.26 -28.00
C ALA A 68 -17.14 7.65 -29.38
N SER A 69 -16.48 8.44 -30.23
CA SER A 69 -15.98 7.97 -31.52
C SER A 69 -14.77 7.03 -31.34
N GLN A 70 -14.52 6.20 -32.36
CA GLN A 70 -13.37 5.30 -32.39
C GLN A 70 -12.04 6.05 -32.22
N SER A 71 -11.86 7.17 -32.92
CA SER A 71 -10.66 8.01 -32.82
C SER A 71 -10.48 8.63 -31.43
N PHE A 72 -11.57 8.94 -30.73
CA PHE A 72 -11.50 9.41 -29.35
C PHE A 72 -11.04 8.28 -28.42
N MET A 73 -11.61 7.08 -28.57
CA MET A 73 -11.22 5.92 -27.74
C MET A 73 -9.74 5.58 -27.93
N GLU A 74 -9.25 5.55 -29.17
CA GLU A 74 -7.85 5.24 -29.49
C GLU A 74 -6.85 6.20 -28.84
N ARG A 75 -7.27 7.44 -28.59
CA ARG A 75 -6.46 8.48 -27.94
C ARG A 75 -6.60 8.48 -26.43
N TRP A 76 -7.84 8.48 -25.95
CA TRP A 76 -8.14 8.91 -24.58
C TRP A 76 -8.45 7.77 -23.62
N MET A 77 -8.73 6.56 -24.08
CA MET A 77 -9.22 5.52 -23.17
C MET A 77 -8.17 5.08 -22.14
N GLN A 78 -6.91 4.98 -22.55
CA GLN A 78 -5.83 4.63 -21.63
C GLN A 78 -5.43 5.79 -20.69
N PRO A 79 -5.30 7.04 -21.16
CA PRO A 79 -5.16 8.21 -20.28
C PRO A 79 -6.28 8.35 -19.26
N LEU A 80 -7.54 8.16 -19.67
CA LEU A 80 -8.70 8.26 -18.77
C LEU A 80 -8.70 7.15 -17.71
N SER A 81 -8.31 5.93 -18.07
CA SER A 81 -8.16 4.84 -17.11
C SER A 81 -7.06 5.12 -16.07
N ASN A 82 -5.89 5.60 -16.52
CA ASN A 82 -4.79 6.00 -15.64
C ASN A 82 -5.21 7.17 -14.73
N ALA A 83 -5.90 8.18 -15.29
CA ALA A 83 -6.45 9.30 -14.54
C ALA A 83 -7.46 8.84 -13.47
N GLY A 84 -8.30 7.85 -13.79
CA GLY A 84 -9.25 7.27 -12.86
C GLY A 84 -8.58 6.65 -11.64
N ILE A 85 -7.59 5.75 -11.84
CA ILE A 85 -6.86 5.14 -10.71
C ILE A 85 -6.05 6.17 -9.92
N PHE A 86 -5.43 7.14 -10.60
CA PHE A 86 -4.73 8.26 -9.97
C PHE A 86 -5.67 9.06 -9.06
N ALA A 87 -6.84 9.46 -9.57
CA ALA A 87 -7.82 10.24 -8.82
C ALA A 87 -8.33 9.49 -7.60
N VAL A 88 -8.64 8.20 -7.74
CA VAL A 88 -9.05 7.34 -6.62
C VAL A 88 -7.97 7.28 -5.54
N ALA A 89 -6.72 7.02 -5.93
CA ALA A 89 -5.61 6.93 -5.00
C ALA A 89 -5.33 8.27 -4.29
N LEU A 90 -5.36 9.37 -5.04
CA LEU A 90 -5.12 10.71 -4.52
C LEU A 90 -6.23 11.15 -3.56
N VAL A 91 -7.50 11.00 -3.94
CA VAL A 91 -8.64 11.34 -3.08
C VAL A 91 -8.62 10.50 -1.80
N GLY A 92 -8.30 9.20 -1.90
CA GLY A 92 -8.15 8.34 -0.72
C GLY A 92 -7.05 8.84 0.23
N ALA A 93 -5.89 9.20 -0.30
CA ALA A 93 -4.79 9.74 0.51
C ALA A 93 -5.13 11.09 1.15
N LEU A 94 -5.75 12.01 0.40
CA LEU A 94 -6.17 13.32 0.91
C LEU A 94 -7.28 13.22 1.96
N ALA A 95 -8.15 12.21 1.85
CA ALA A 95 -9.16 11.90 2.87
C ALA A 95 -8.58 11.18 4.10
N GLY A 96 -7.25 11.01 4.20
CA GLY A 96 -6.57 10.35 5.31
C GLY A 96 -6.72 8.82 5.31
N LYS A 97 -7.16 8.22 4.19
CA LYS A 97 -7.36 6.78 4.03
C LYS A 97 -6.42 6.23 2.95
N PRO A 98 -5.11 6.08 3.26
CA PRO A 98 -4.14 5.54 2.32
C PRO A 98 -4.54 4.12 1.89
N PHE A 99 -4.80 3.92 0.60
CA PHE A 99 -5.35 2.63 0.11
C PHE A 99 -4.42 1.45 0.42
N VAL A 100 -3.10 1.66 0.42
CA VAL A 100 -2.11 0.64 0.78
C VAL A 100 -2.36 0.10 2.19
N ARG A 101 -2.82 0.95 3.11
CA ARG A 101 -3.05 0.59 4.51
C ARG A 101 -4.11 -0.52 4.62
N ASP A 102 -5.19 -0.44 3.85
CA ASP A 102 -6.26 -1.43 3.88
C ASP A 102 -5.76 -2.81 3.43
N PHE A 103 -4.90 -2.85 2.40
CA PHE A 103 -4.28 -4.10 1.93
C PHE A 103 -3.21 -4.63 2.90
N ALA A 104 -2.40 -3.74 3.48
CA ALA A 104 -1.32 -4.10 4.39
C ALA A 104 -1.83 -4.52 5.79
N ALA A 105 -3.00 -4.02 6.20
CA ALA A 105 -3.63 -4.34 7.47
C ALA A 105 -4.31 -5.71 7.46
N ALA A 106 -4.66 -6.22 6.27
CA ALA A 106 -5.37 -7.49 6.13
C ALA A 106 -4.58 -8.66 6.76
N GLY A 107 -5.09 -9.20 7.86
CA GLY A 107 -4.50 -10.33 8.59
C GLY A 107 -3.41 -9.96 9.60
N ARG A 108 -3.25 -8.67 9.95
CA ARG A 108 -2.34 -8.21 11.01
C ARG A 108 -3.11 -7.87 12.30
N SER A 109 -2.41 -7.90 13.44
CA SER A 109 -2.97 -7.49 14.73
C SER A 109 -3.17 -5.97 14.82
N ASP A 110 -4.13 -5.54 15.64
CA ASP A 110 -4.45 -4.13 15.83
C ASP A 110 -3.28 -3.31 16.37
N GLU A 111 -2.41 -3.93 17.19
CA GLU A 111 -1.19 -3.32 17.70
C GLU A 111 -0.25 -2.90 16.56
N ILE A 112 -0.03 -3.79 15.58
CA ILE A 112 0.80 -3.49 14.40
C ILE A 112 0.13 -2.43 13.52
N ILE A 113 -1.19 -2.52 13.30
CA ILE A 113 -1.94 -1.61 12.42
C ILE A 113 -2.01 -0.18 12.98
N ASN A 114 -1.99 -0.04 14.32
CA ASN A 114 -2.07 1.25 14.99
C ASN A 114 -0.72 1.91 15.25
N SER A 115 0.38 1.14 15.14
CA SER A 115 1.75 1.66 15.26
C SER A 115 2.02 2.83 14.31
N GLU A 116 2.81 3.81 14.78
CA GLU A 116 3.22 4.96 13.98
C GLU A 116 4.05 4.55 12.76
N LEU A 117 4.88 3.51 12.92
CA LEU A 117 5.70 2.96 11.85
C LEU A 117 4.82 2.44 10.71
N PHE A 118 3.79 1.67 11.02
CA PHE A 118 2.87 1.13 10.01
C PHE A 118 2.13 2.26 9.27
N LYS A 119 1.67 3.28 10.00
CA LYS A 119 1.06 4.48 9.39
C LYS A 119 2.04 5.20 8.45
N ARG A 120 3.30 5.36 8.86
CA ARG A 120 4.34 6.03 8.06
C ARG A 120 4.68 5.23 6.79
N ILE A 121 4.93 3.93 6.92
CA ILE A 121 5.26 3.05 5.78
C ILE A 121 4.10 3.04 4.77
N THR A 122 2.87 2.81 5.23
CA THR A 122 1.71 2.71 4.34
C THR A 122 1.36 4.04 3.68
N SER A 123 1.56 5.16 4.38
CA SER A 123 1.41 6.51 3.81
C SER A 123 2.46 6.79 2.74
N LEU A 124 3.74 6.55 3.03
CA LEU A 124 4.82 6.77 2.07
C LEU A 124 4.63 5.89 0.83
N LEU A 125 4.26 4.62 1.02
CA LEU A 125 4.02 3.73 -0.11
C LEU A 125 2.82 4.16 -0.94
N THR A 126 1.76 4.67 -0.30
CA THR A 126 0.62 5.27 -1.01
C THR A 126 1.06 6.45 -1.87
N TRP A 127 1.93 7.32 -1.37
CA TRP A 127 2.46 8.44 -2.15
C TRP A 127 3.35 8.02 -3.33
N ILE A 128 4.13 6.94 -3.17
CA ILE A 128 4.89 6.35 -4.28
C ILE A 128 3.94 5.88 -5.39
N TRP A 129 2.86 5.18 -5.02
CA TRP A 129 1.84 4.74 -5.98
C TRP A 129 1.13 5.92 -6.63
N ILE A 130 0.77 6.96 -5.88
CA ILE A 130 0.17 8.20 -6.43
C ILE A 130 1.11 8.85 -7.43
N ALA A 131 2.40 8.96 -7.13
CA ALA A 131 3.40 9.52 -8.03
C ALA A 131 3.55 8.69 -9.31
N ALA A 132 3.54 7.35 -9.19
CA ALA A 132 3.57 6.46 -10.35
C ALA A 132 2.32 6.64 -11.22
N PHE A 133 1.12 6.62 -10.63
CA PHE A 133 -0.13 6.84 -11.37
C PHE A 133 -0.20 8.23 -12.01
N ALA A 134 0.28 9.28 -11.31
CA ALA A 134 0.38 10.61 -11.89
C ALA A 134 1.30 10.61 -13.12
N GLY A 135 2.48 10.00 -13.02
CA GLY A 135 3.40 9.86 -14.14
C GLY A 135 2.80 9.06 -15.30
N MET A 136 2.09 7.97 -15.01
CA MET A 136 1.37 7.18 -16.01
C MET A 136 0.28 7.98 -16.73
N THR A 137 -0.47 8.83 -16.01
CA THR A 137 -1.52 9.69 -16.58
C THR A 137 -0.93 10.80 -17.42
N VAL A 138 0.10 11.48 -16.91
CA VAL A 138 0.75 12.57 -17.63
C VAL A 138 1.41 12.04 -18.89
N SER A 139 2.16 10.94 -18.81
CA SER A 139 2.82 10.37 -19.98
C SER A 139 1.80 9.97 -21.04
N SER A 140 0.74 9.23 -20.67
CA SER A 140 -0.24 8.78 -21.65
C SER A 140 -1.10 9.92 -22.20
N ALA A 141 -1.24 11.05 -21.50
CA ALA A 141 -1.94 12.23 -22.00
C ALA A 141 -1.12 13.04 -23.03
N ILE A 142 0.20 12.85 -23.13
CA ILE A 142 1.05 13.58 -24.08
C ILE A 142 0.67 13.30 -25.55
N PRO A 143 0.60 12.03 -26.03
CA PRO A 143 0.30 11.78 -27.43
C PRO A 143 -1.05 12.35 -27.89
N PRO A 144 -2.19 12.21 -27.16
CA PRO A 144 -3.46 12.82 -27.55
C PRO A 144 -3.43 14.34 -27.70
N ILE A 145 -2.57 15.04 -26.95
CA ILE A 145 -2.47 16.50 -26.94
C ILE A 145 -1.53 17.00 -28.05
N VAL A 146 -0.39 16.34 -28.23
CA VAL A 146 0.67 16.78 -29.14
C VAL A 146 0.48 16.22 -30.55
N GLN A 147 -0.06 15.00 -30.66
CA GLN A 147 -0.18 14.28 -31.91
C GLN A 147 -1.66 13.98 -32.19
N GLY A 148 -2.23 14.78 -33.10
CA GLY A 148 -3.65 14.76 -33.45
C GLY A 148 -4.14 13.48 -34.12
N ASP A 149 -3.27 12.52 -34.44
CA ASP A 149 -3.54 11.19 -34.98
C ASP A 149 -3.02 10.05 -34.08
N ALA A 150 -2.62 10.36 -32.83
CA ALA A 150 -2.10 9.36 -31.90
C ALA A 150 -3.09 8.23 -31.66
N THR A 151 -2.59 7.01 -31.60
CA THR A 151 -3.38 5.83 -31.26
C THR A 151 -2.59 4.91 -30.35
N ILE A 152 -3.27 4.31 -29.38
CA ILE A 152 -2.68 3.30 -28.48
C ILE A 152 -2.16 2.07 -29.22
N LEU A 153 -2.64 1.83 -30.44
CA LEU A 153 -2.24 0.72 -31.30
C LEU A 153 -1.00 1.03 -32.16
N ASP A 154 -0.50 2.26 -32.12
CA ASP A 154 0.65 2.68 -32.92
C ASP A 154 1.96 2.17 -32.32
N THR A 155 2.63 1.31 -33.09
CA THR A 155 3.94 0.74 -32.77
C THR A 155 5.07 1.36 -33.59
N ALA A 156 4.76 2.19 -34.59
CA ALA A 156 5.73 2.79 -35.48
C ALA A 156 6.24 4.14 -34.95
N THR A 157 5.37 4.93 -34.29
CA THR A 157 5.76 6.23 -33.76
C THR A 157 6.36 6.11 -32.35
N PRO A 158 7.63 6.52 -32.14
CA PRO A 158 8.29 6.44 -30.83
C PRO A 158 7.52 7.13 -29.70
N LEU A 159 6.93 8.29 -29.98
CA LEU A 159 6.17 9.04 -28.98
C LEU A 159 4.98 8.23 -28.44
N SER A 160 4.19 7.61 -29.35
CA SER A 160 3.00 6.84 -29.01
C SER A 160 3.33 5.64 -28.12
N PHE A 161 4.23 4.75 -28.54
CA PHE A 161 4.51 3.54 -27.76
C PHE A 161 5.27 3.85 -26.45
N LEU A 162 6.15 4.86 -26.42
CA LEU A 162 6.84 5.24 -25.20
C LEU A 162 5.88 5.79 -24.15
N CYS A 163 4.99 6.69 -24.55
CA CYS A 163 4.10 7.41 -23.66
C CYS A 163 2.88 6.60 -23.21
N TYR A 164 2.33 5.75 -24.09
CA TYR A 164 1.23 4.85 -23.76
C TYR A 164 1.70 3.57 -23.06
N TRP A 165 2.88 3.03 -23.39
CA TRP A 165 3.30 1.71 -22.89
C TRP A 165 4.56 1.77 -22.04
N VAL A 166 5.70 2.16 -22.61
CA VAL A 166 7.00 1.96 -21.93
C VAL A 166 7.06 2.73 -20.60
N ILE A 167 6.73 4.02 -20.61
CA ILE A 167 6.79 4.86 -19.41
C ILE A 167 5.77 4.39 -18.36
N PRO A 168 4.47 4.21 -18.70
CA PRO A 168 3.50 3.78 -17.70
C PRO A 168 3.85 2.45 -17.02
N PHE A 169 4.27 1.45 -17.80
CA PHE A 169 4.57 0.13 -17.25
C PHE A 169 5.91 0.10 -16.51
N ALA A 170 6.90 0.90 -16.93
CA ALA A 170 8.14 1.08 -16.17
C ALA A 170 7.87 1.71 -14.80
N LEU A 171 7.04 2.76 -14.73
CA LEU A 171 6.64 3.39 -13.46
C LEU A 171 5.89 2.40 -12.56
N LEU A 172 5.00 1.60 -13.12
CA LEU A 172 4.27 0.58 -12.38
C LEU A 172 5.20 -0.50 -11.82
N GLY A 173 6.17 -0.95 -12.62
CA GLY A 173 7.21 -1.90 -12.20
C GLY A 173 8.08 -1.34 -11.08
N LEU A 174 8.53 -0.08 -11.21
CA LEU A 174 9.31 0.60 -10.18
C LEU A 174 8.52 0.75 -8.87
N ALA A 175 7.24 1.13 -8.93
CA ALA A 175 6.38 1.23 -7.75
C ALA A 175 6.18 -0.14 -7.07
N ALA A 176 6.04 -1.21 -7.85
CA ALA A 176 5.94 -2.57 -7.33
C ALA A 176 7.24 -3.03 -6.65
N ILE A 177 8.40 -2.74 -7.25
CA ILE A 177 9.72 -3.04 -6.65
C ILE A 177 9.92 -2.23 -5.36
N ALA A 178 9.61 -0.93 -5.39
CA ALA A 178 9.65 -0.07 -4.20
C ALA A 178 8.76 -0.62 -3.08
N SER A 179 7.57 -1.11 -3.40
CA SER A 179 6.65 -1.75 -2.45
C SER A 179 7.23 -2.97 -1.76
N ARG A 180 8.19 -3.65 -2.39
CA ARG A 180 8.88 -4.80 -1.81
C ARG A 180 10.07 -4.40 -0.97
N ILE A 181 10.89 -3.45 -1.43
CA ILE A 181 12.17 -3.11 -0.79
C ILE A 181 12.00 -2.14 0.40
N LEU A 182 11.06 -1.21 0.32
CA LEU A 182 10.92 -0.17 1.35
C LEU A 182 10.54 -0.72 2.73
N PRO A 183 9.60 -1.68 2.87
CA PRO A 183 9.29 -2.25 4.18
C PRO A 183 10.50 -2.93 4.85
N ASP A 184 11.37 -3.56 4.05
CA ASP A 184 12.55 -4.28 4.55
C ASP A 184 13.69 -3.33 4.94
N THR A 185 13.78 -2.17 4.28
CA THR A 185 14.82 -1.16 4.52
C THR A 185 14.44 -0.14 5.58
N MET A 186 13.15 0.04 5.88
CA MET A 186 12.68 0.81 7.02
C MET A 186 12.88 0.03 8.32
N VAL A 187 14.15 -0.13 8.70
CA VAL A 187 14.54 -0.51 10.05
C VAL A 187 14.07 0.60 10.99
N LEU A 188 13.41 0.22 12.09
CA LEU A 188 13.07 1.11 13.21
C LEU A 188 14.21 2.11 13.43
N GLY A 189 13.97 3.39 13.18
CA GLY A 189 14.97 4.43 13.43
C GLY A 189 15.46 4.31 14.87
N ASP A 190 16.75 4.48 15.08
CA ASP A 190 17.41 4.27 16.36
C ASP A 190 16.72 5.05 17.51
N ASP A 191 16.18 6.24 17.22
CA ASP A 191 15.47 7.07 18.19
C ASP A 191 13.97 6.79 18.40
N VAL A 192 13.41 5.75 17.77
CA VAL A 192 12.00 5.38 17.97
C VAL A 192 11.84 4.59 19.27
N VAL A 193 10.93 5.04 20.13
CA VAL A 193 10.53 4.30 21.34
C VAL A 193 9.85 3.01 20.91
N ARG A 194 10.47 1.88 21.24
CA ARG A 194 9.97 0.52 21.04
C ARG A 194 9.26 0.07 22.30
N GLU A 195 8.10 -0.55 22.14
CA GLU A 195 7.36 -1.19 23.23
C GLU A 195 7.65 -2.68 23.22
N THR A 196 7.90 -3.26 24.38
CA THR A 196 8.05 -4.70 24.59
C THR A 196 7.40 -5.08 25.91
N SER A 197 7.26 -6.37 26.18
CA SER A 197 6.82 -6.87 27.47
C SER A 197 7.69 -8.02 27.91
N PHE A 198 8.12 -8.00 29.17
CA PHE A 198 8.90 -9.09 29.76
C PHE A 198 8.17 -9.71 30.94
N VAL A 199 8.54 -10.94 31.29
CA VAL A 199 7.94 -11.66 32.41
C VAL A 199 8.87 -11.57 33.61
N ALA A 200 8.31 -11.14 34.74
CA ALA A 200 9.02 -11.10 36.01
C ALA A 200 8.08 -11.49 37.16
N TYR A 201 8.67 -11.84 38.30
CA TYR A 201 7.91 -12.14 39.52
C TYR A 201 7.16 -10.90 40.02
N SER A 202 5.98 -11.11 40.58
CA SER A 202 5.16 -10.03 41.14
C SER A 202 5.81 -9.30 42.31
N GLU A 203 6.70 -9.99 43.04
CA GLU A 203 7.46 -9.49 44.19
C GLU A 203 8.83 -8.91 43.82
N ALA A 204 9.18 -8.88 42.52
CA ALA A 204 10.48 -8.38 42.07
C ALA A 204 10.68 -6.91 42.48
N ALA A 205 11.87 -6.59 42.98
CA ALA A 205 12.21 -5.23 43.34
C ALA A 205 12.29 -4.34 42.09
N ILE A 206 12.12 -3.03 42.26
CA ILE A 206 12.17 -2.07 41.14
C ILE A 206 13.49 -2.20 40.37
N ASP A 207 14.63 -2.32 41.07
CA ASP A 207 15.94 -2.46 40.44
C ASP A 207 16.07 -3.76 39.62
N GLU A 208 15.49 -4.85 40.12
CA GLU A 208 15.46 -6.14 39.40
C GLU A 208 14.59 -6.06 38.15
N LEU A 209 13.45 -5.36 38.22
CA LEU A 209 12.58 -5.13 37.06
C LEU A 209 13.30 -4.31 35.99
N TYR A 210 14.02 -3.24 36.36
CA TYR A 210 14.80 -2.45 35.41
C TYR A 210 15.96 -3.25 34.80
N TYR A 211 16.63 -4.09 35.60
CA TYR A 211 17.68 -4.98 35.09
C TYR A 211 17.14 -5.98 34.07
N LEU A 212 16.03 -6.66 34.39
CA LEU A 212 15.39 -7.64 33.50
C LEU A 212 14.85 -6.97 32.24
N ALA A 213 14.26 -5.79 32.35
CA ALA A 213 13.80 -5.00 31.21
C ALA A 213 14.96 -4.63 30.27
N GLN A 214 16.08 -4.19 30.84
CA GLN A 214 17.28 -3.83 30.08
C GLN A 214 17.91 -5.04 29.39
N GLU A 215 17.99 -6.18 30.07
CA GLU A 215 18.53 -7.41 29.50
C GLU A 215 17.64 -7.95 28.37
N HIS A 216 16.32 -7.92 28.57
CA HIS A 216 15.34 -8.31 27.56
C HIS A 216 15.44 -7.41 26.32
N ALA A 217 15.44 -6.10 26.52
CA ALA A 217 15.58 -5.13 25.43
C ALA A 217 16.90 -5.33 24.67
N ASN A 218 18.03 -5.49 25.37
CA ASN A 218 19.33 -5.74 24.73
C ASN A 218 19.36 -7.02 23.88
N ARG A 219 18.62 -8.07 24.26
CA ARG A 219 18.48 -9.29 23.45
C ARG A 219 17.67 -9.06 22.17
N GLU A 220 16.62 -8.23 22.23
CA GLU A 220 15.80 -7.88 21.06
C GLU A 220 16.53 -6.99 20.05
N VAL A 221 17.42 -6.11 20.52
CA VAL A 221 18.10 -5.12 19.66
C VAL A 221 19.10 -5.78 18.70
N GLY A 222 19.72 -6.90 19.07
CA GLY A 222 20.68 -7.63 18.25
C GLY A 222 22.13 -7.11 18.33
N ALA A 223 23.05 -7.79 17.63
CA ALA A 223 24.48 -7.53 17.73
C ALA A 223 24.89 -6.15 17.15
N GLY A 224 25.71 -5.39 17.91
CA GLY A 224 26.26 -4.09 17.49
C GLY A 224 25.48 -2.86 17.98
N LYS A 225 24.30 -3.06 18.56
CA LYS A 225 23.44 -2.00 19.09
C LYS A 225 23.09 -2.27 20.57
N GLU A 226 22.66 -1.24 21.29
CA GLU A 226 22.24 -1.34 22.70
C GLU A 226 20.91 -0.62 22.93
N ALA A 227 20.11 -1.15 23.85
CA ALA A 227 18.91 -0.48 24.32
C ALA A 227 19.29 0.65 25.30
N TYR A 228 18.68 1.82 25.15
CA TYR A 228 18.84 2.96 26.04
C TYR A 228 17.48 3.60 26.37
N ASP A 229 17.41 4.45 27.40
CA ASP A 229 16.16 5.06 27.87
C ASP A 229 15.07 4.02 28.18
N VAL A 230 15.46 2.91 28.83
CA VAL A 230 14.53 1.82 29.20
C VAL A 230 13.64 2.29 30.34
N LYS A 231 12.32 2.17 30.16
CA LYS A 231 11.31 2.50 31.17
C LYS A 231 10.37 1.32 31.36
N VAL A 232 10.16 0.93 32.61
CA VAL A 232 9.23 -0.14 32.97
C VAL A 232 7.88 0.47 33.32
N GLY A 233 6.81 -0.04 32.70
CA GLY A 233 5.44 0.34 32.98
C GLY A 233 4.84 -0.41 34.17
N GLY A 234 3.56 -0.17 34.44
CA GLY A 234 2.85 -0.80 35.56
C GLY A 234 2.62 -2.30 35.39
N MET A 235 2.40 -3.00 36.51
CA MET A 235 2.16 -4.44 36.57
C MET A 235 0.99 -4.85 35.65
N GLY A 236 1.28 -5.74 34.69
CA GLY A 236 0.32 -6.23 33.69
C GLY A 236 -0.48 -7.46 34.15
N MET A 237 -1.02 -8.21 33.18
CA MET A 237 -1.88 -9.36 33.45
C MET A 237 -1.08 -10.56 33.97
N ALA A 238 -1.70 -11.33 34.88
CA ALA A 238 -1.15 -12.61 35.34
C ALA A 238 -1.09 -13.60 34.17
N LEU A 239 -0.06 -14.45 34.17
CA LEU A 239 0.07 -15.50 33.18
C LEU A 239 -0.90 -16.64 33.52
N THR A 240 -1.55 -17.19 32.50
CA THR A 240 -2.56 -18.24 32.67
C THR A 240 -1.95 -19.46 33.38
N GLY A 241 -2.35 -19.70 34.62
CA GLY A 241 -1.91 -20.85 35.42
C GLY A 241 -0.71 -20.59 36.36
N ASP A 242 -0.17 -19.37 36.41
CA ASP A 242 0.87 -18.97 37.36
C ASP A 242 0.69 -17.49 37.78
N ASP A 243 0.11 -17.29 38.98
CA ASP A 243 -0.13 -15.96 39.55
C ASP A 243 1.15 -15.30 40.11
N SER A 244 2.24 -16.06 40.26
CA SER A 244 3.52 -15.55 40.79
C SER A 244 4.30 -14.74 39.76
N ARG A 245 4.01 -14.94 38.47
CA ARG A 245 4.68 -14.28 37.34
C ARG A 245 3.71 -13.42 36.55
N LYS A 246 4.11 -12.19 36.26
CA LYS A 246 3.28 -11.20 35.55
C LYS A 246 4.02 -10.63 34.36
N SER A 247 3.27 -10.22 33.35
CA SER A 247 3.82 -9.44 32.24
C SER A 247 4.02 -7.99 32.69
N TRP A 248 5.16 -7.42 32.34
CA TRP A 248 5.52 -6.04 32.59
C TRP A 248 5.76 -5.35 31.25
N PRO A 249 4.94 -4.35 30.87
CA PRO A 249 5.21 -3.55 29.70
C PRO A 249 6.49 -2.72 29.93
N SER A 250 7.30 -2.58 28.89
CA SER A 250 8.56 -1.85 28.91
C SER A 250 8.69 -1.06 27.61
N THR A 251 9.31 0.10 27.69
CA THR A 251 9.66 0.90 26.52
C THR A 251 11.16 1.16 26.48
N TYR A 252 11.75 1.18 25.30
CA TYR A 252 13.18 1.41 25.13
C TYR A 252 13.49 2.06 23.78
N ARG A 253 14.66 2.70 23.66
CA ARG A 253 15.21 3.22 22.40
C ARG A 253 16.47 2.46 22.03
N VAL A 254 16.94 2.60 20.79
CA VAL A 254 18.09 1.84 20.29
C VAL A 254 19.19 2.79 19.87
N ARG A 255 20.43 2.51 20.24
CA ARG A 255 21.57 3.26 19.72
C ARG A 255 22.71 2.33 19.37
N ASP A 256 23.64 2.82 18.56
CA ASP A 256 24.89 2.12 18.34
C ASP A 256 25.65 1.98 19.66
N ARG A 257 26.14 0.76 19.92
CA ARG A 257 26.87 0.46 21.15
C ARG A 257 28.17 1.26 21.14
N ARG A 258 28.36 2.14 22.13
CA ARG A 258 29.63 2.86 22.31
C ARG A 258 30.74 1.81 22.49
N ARG A 259 31.75 1.85 21.60
CA ARG A 259 32.97 1.05 21.71
C ARG A 259 33.82 1.52 22.88
#